data_AF-A0A956EWG1-F1
#
_entry.id   AF-A0A956EWG1-F1
#
_cell.length_a   1.000
_cell.length_b   1.000
_cell.length_c   1.000
_cell.angle_alpha   90.00
_cell.angle_beta   90.00
_cell.angle_gamma   90.00
#
_symmetry.space_group_name_H-M   'P 1'
#
loop_
_entity.id
_entity.type
_entity.pdbx_description
1 polymer ?
#
loop_
_entity_poly.entity_id
_entity_poly.type
_entity_poly.pdbx_seq_one_letter_code
_entity_poly.pdbx_strand_id
1 'polypeptide(L)'
;MSSPIDALVDQLRTSLHAQRRDTAARVEAIQSAAQAYLSAVEQQIVRDFSTSHGFGNAPGGASPKQAAERLLSAVRQLPELKDAPTAPVDPTPNVEPKRAAARLTPEKNPPAASSLAPKIETKEPASKPRLALLALTEQRPLVLVGRLGKKERLEALASELPKQVEWLDTNQHGMAAIGNLDRRLRERRVGALVLMEGSLSHKHTEPLVSAARQHGIAFAYANKGGKQSILRALDELEKQLASG
;
A
#
# COMPACT_ATOMS: atom_id res chain seq x y z
N MET A 1 40.04 -21.25 -30.49
CA MET A 1 38.79 -21.04 -31.24
C MET A 1 37.66 -21.16 -30.22
N SER A 2 36.77 -20.17 -30.11
CA SER A 2 35.66 -20.20 -29.16
C SER A 2 34.61 -21.23 -29.59
N SER A 3 33.90 -21.87 -28.65
CA SER A 3 32.87 -22.85 -29.00
C SER A 3 31.66 -22.15 -29.64
N PRO A 4 30.99 -22.77 -30.64
CA PRO A 4 29.69 -22.28 -31.11
C PRO A 4 28.63 -22.22 -29.99
N ILE A 5 28.80 -23.03 -28.94
CA ILE A 5 27.94 -23.00 -27.75
C ILE A 5 28.19 -21.71 -26.93
N ASP A 6 29.46 -21.31 -26.75
CA ASP A 6 29.80 -20.09 -26.01
C ASP A 6 29.24 -18.85 -26.71
N ALA A 7 29.38 -18.78 -28.04
CA ALA A 7 28.84 -17.71 -28.87
C ALA A 7 27.31 -17.58 -28.73
N LEU A 8 26.58 -18.70 -28.70
CA LEU A 8 25.13 -18.72 -28.50
C LEU A 8 24.74 -18.31 -27.07
N VAL A 9 25.51 -18.71 -26.05
CA VAL A 9 25.31 -18.28 -24.65
C VAL A 9 25.54 -16.77 -24.49
N ASP A 10 26.57 -16.20 -25.11
CA ASP A 10 26.83 -14.75 -25.06
C ASP A 10 25.83 -13.94 -25.89
N GLN A 11 25.31 -14.49 -26.99
CA GLN A 11 24.18 -13.91 -27.72
C GLN A 11 22.90 -13.89 -26.86
N LEU A 12 22.60 -14.98 -26.13
CA LEU A 12 21.46 -15.05 -25.20
C LEU A 12 21.62 -14.12 -23.99
N ARG A 13 22.82 -13.99 -23.43
CA ARG A 13 23.12 -12.99 -22.39
C ARG A 13 22.87 -11.57 -22.92
N THR A 14 23.34 -11.28 -24.14
CA THR A 14 23.20 -9.96 -24.77
C THR A 14 21.72 -9.61 -25.03
N SER A 15 20.92 -10.55 -25.54
CA SER A 15 19.49 -10.31 -25.78
C SER A 15 18.69 -10.14 -24.48
N LEU A 16 18.97 -10.95 -23.44
CA LEU A 16 18.35 -10.80 -22.12
C LEU A 16 18.71 -9.45 -21.49
N HIS A 17 19.98 -9.03 -21.57
CA HIS A 17 20.39 -7.70 -21.10
C HIS A 17 19.72 -6.56 -21.88
N ALA A 18 19.53 -6.70 -23.19
CA ALA A 18 18.80 -5.73 -23.99
C ALA A 18 17.31 -5.66 -23.57
N GLN A 19 16.61 -6.79 -23.50
CA GLN A 19 15.21 -6.90 -23.08
C GLN A 19 14.97 -6.34 -21.67
N ARG A 20 15.93 -6.54 -20.75
CA ARG A 20 15.87 -6.00 -19.38
C ARG A 20 16.03 -4.47 -19.35
N ARG A 21 16.93 -3.89 -20.17
CA ARG A 21 17.08 -2.42 -20.30
C ARG A 21 15.83 -1.80 -20.91
N ASP A 22 15.35 -2.37 -22.01
CA ASP A 22 14.15 -1.97 -22.74
C ASP A 22 12.90 -1.99 -21.85
N THR A 23 12.72 -3.03 -21.03
CA THR A 23 11.64 -3.09 -20.05
C THR A 23 11.80 -2.07 -18.91
N ALA A 24 13.02 -1.82 -18.44
CA ALA A 24 13.27 -0.78 -17.44
C ALA A 24 12.93 0.63 -17.98
N ALA A 25 13.35 0.94 -19.20
CA ALA A 25 13.07 2.22 -19.85
C ALA A 25 11.55 2.46 -20.07
N ARG A 26 10.78 1.41 -20.39
CA ARG A 26 9.30 1.50 -20.42
C ARG A 26 8.71 1.88 -19.06
N VAL A 27 9.17 1.25 -17.98
CA VAL A 27 8.68 1.53 -16.62
C VAL A 27 9.04 2.96 -16.20
N GLU A 28 10.26 3.42 -16.50
CA GLU A 28 10.74 4.77 -16.23
C GLU A 28 9.96 5.84 -17.02
N ALA A 29 9.61 5.58 -18.28
CA ALA A 29 8.78 6.45 -19.10
C ALA A 29 7.35 6.60 -18.53
N ILE A 30 6.76 5.52 -17.99
CA ILE A 30 5.43 5.58 -17.35
C ILE A 30 5.51 6.28 -15.99
N GLN A 31 6.53 6.01 -15.18
CA GLN A 31 6.73 6.65 -13.88
C GLN A 31 6.95 8.17 -14.02
N SER A 32 7.80 8.60 -14.95
CA SER A 32 8.03 10.02 -15.22
C SER A 32 6.79 10.74 -15.77
N ALA A 33 6.00 10.09 -16.63
CA ALA A 33 4.72 10.64 -17.09
C ALA A 33 3.67 10.74 -15.97
N ALA A 34 3.63 9.77 -15.04
CA ALA A 34 2.75 9.81 -13.88
C ALA A 34 3.15 10.91 -12.88
N GLN A 35 4.45 11.08 -12.63
CA GLN A 35 4.98 12.15 -11.78
C GLN A 35 4.72 13.54 -12.40
N ALA A 36 4.83 13.67 -13.72
CA ALA A 36 4.48 14.89 -14.43
C ALA A 36 2.98 15.23 -14.27
N TYR A 37 2.09 14.24 -14.36
CA TYR A 37 0.66 14.44 -14.11
C TYR A 37 0.36 14.86 -12.67
N LEU A 38 0.97 14.23 -11.67
CA LEU A 38 0.84 14.63 -10.27
C LEU A 38 1.24 16.11 -10.08
N SER A 39 2.43 16.49 -10.55
CA SER A 39 2.94 17.87 -10.41
C SER A 39 2.08 18.91 -11.13
N ALA A 40 1.45 18.55 -12.26
CA ALA A 40 0.53 19.44 -12.97
C ALA A 40 -0.78 19.63 -12.18
N VAL A 41 -1.30 18.57 -11.55
CA VAL A 41 -2.51 18.66 -10.71
C VAL A 41 -2.24 19.50 -9.46
N GLU A 42 -1.10 19.31 -8.80
CA GLU A 42 -0.66 20.14 -7.67
C GLU A 42 -0.54 21.61 -8.06
N GLN A 43 0.08 21.90 -9.21
CA GLN A 43 0.20 23.27 -9.74
C GLN A 43 -1.16 23.89 -10.10
N GLN A 44 -2.13 23.10 -10.59
CA GLN A 44 -3.49 23.59 -10.77
C GLN A 44 -4.15 23.90 -9.42
N ILE A 45 -4.08 23.00 -8.43
CA ILE A 45 -4.68 23.24 -7.09
C ILE A 45 -4.11 24.52 -6.47
N VAL A 46 -2.79 24.74 -6.56
CA VAL A 46 -2.16 25.98 -6.09
C VAL A 46 -2.66 27.20 -6.86
N ARG A 47 -2.80 27.12 -8.19
CA ARG A 47 -3.31 28.23 -9.02
C ARG A 47 -4.77 28.57 -8.69
N ASP A 48 -5.63 27.56 -8.58
CA ASP A 48 -7.06 27.71 -8.32
C ASP A 48 -7.29 28.28 -6.90
N PHE A 49 -6.49 27.83 -5.92
CA PHE A 49 -6.46 28.37 -4.55
C PHE A 49 -5.96 29.82 -4.50
N SER A 50 -4.82 30.13 -5.15
CA SER A 50 -4.29 31.50 -5.21
C SER A 50 -5.30 32.46 -5.83
N THR A 51 -5.93 32.07 -6.93
CA THR A 51 -6.96 32.86 -7.63
C THR A 51 -8.18 33.11 -6.73
N SER A 52 -8.62 32.10 -5.99
CA SER A 52 -9.78 32.18 -5.09
C SER A 52 -9.54 33.01 -3.83
N HIS A 53 -8.28 33.15 -3.39
CA HIS A 53 -7.88 33.92 -2.21
C HIS A 53 -7.17 35.25 -2.53
N GLY A 54 -7.11 35.66 -3.80
CA GLY A 54 -6.50 36.93 -4.22
C GLY A 54 -4.97 36.98 -4.13
N PHE A 55 -4.30 35.84 -3.94
CA PHE A 55 -2.85 35.75 -4.06
C PHE A 55 -2.48 35.78 -5.54
N GLY A 56 -1.44 36.55 -5.90
CA GLY A 56 -1.06 36.81 -7.30
C GLY A 56 -0.79 35.55 -8.13
N ASN A 57 -1.04 35.64 -9.43
CA ASN A 57 -1.01 34.51 -10.37
C ASN A 57 0.21 33.59 -10.23
N ALA A 58 -0.05 32.34 -9.85
CA ALA A 58 0.95 31.27 -9.83
C ALA A 58 1.48 30.96 -11.26
N PRO A 59 2.76 30.57 -11.41
CA PRO A 59 3.42 30.44 -12.72
C PRO A 59 2.76 29.45 -13.69
N GLY A 60 3.06 29.64 -14.98
CA GLY A 60 2.51 28.89 -16.11
C GLY A 60 3.06 27.47 -16.27
N GLY A 61 2.76 26.58 -15.32
CA GLY A 61 2.99 25.14 -15.47
C GLY A 61 2.10 24.46 -16.51
N ALA A 62 2.52 23.29 -16.99
CA ALA A 62 1.78 22.47 -17.96
C ALA A 62 0.40 22.06 -17.41
N SER A 63 -0.62 21.96 -18.27
CA SER A 63 -1.97 21.64 -17.81
C SER A 63 -2.10 20.15 -17.44
N PRO A 64 -2.90 19.79 -16.42
CA PRO A 64 -3.19 18.39 -16.09
C PRO A 64 -3.73 17.58 -17.27
N LYS A 65 -4.47 18.23 -18.19
CA LYS A 65 -4.94 17.59 -19.43
C LYS A 65 -3.76 17.14 -20.32
N GLN A 66 -2.79 18.02 -20.60
CA GLN A 66 -1.62 17.67 -21.39
C GLN A 66 -0.75 16.60 -20.71
N ALA A 67 -0.64 16.63 -19.39
CA ALA A 67 0.10 15.63 -18.64
C ALA A 67 -0.63 14.26 -18.60
N ALA A 68 -1.96 14.26 -18.51
CA ALA A 68 -2.78 13.05 -18.64
C ALA A 68 -2.71 12.45 -20.05
N GLU A 69 -2.74 13.29 -21.10
CA GLU A 69 -2.54 12.87 -22.49
C GLU A 69 -1.18 12.18 -22.68
N ARG A 70 -0.10 12.73 -22.09
CA ARG A 70 1.24 12.10 -22.09
C ARG A 70 1.26 10.75 -21.36
N LEU A 71 0.66 10.67 -20.16
CA LEU A 71 0.57 9.42 -19.40
C LEU A 71 -0.21 8.34 -20.17
N LEU A 72 -1.35 8.72 -20.75
CA LEU A 72 -2.17 7.84 -21.57
C LEU A 72 -1.44 7.39 -22.85
N SER A 73 -0.62 8.26 -23.46
CA SER A 73 0.25 7.89 -24.57
C SER A 73 1.36 6.92 -24.17
N ALA A 74 2.01 7.13 -23.02
CA ALA A 74 3.05 6.22 -22.50
C ALA A 74 2.46 4.83 -22.17
N VAL A 75 1.28 4.78 -21.56
CA VAL A 75 0.55 3.53 -21.32
C VAL A 75 0.18 2.83 -22.64
N ARG A 76 -0.37 3.56 -23.63
CA ARG A 76 -0.71 2.98 -24.95
C ARG A 76 0.48 2.45 -25.75
N GLN A 77 1.72 2.79 -25.38
CA GLN A 77 2.91 2.25 -26.05
C GLN A 77 3.32 0.86 -25.54
N LEU A 78 2.76 0.39 -24.41
CA LEU A 78 2.97 -0.96 -23.88
C LEU A 78 2.59 -2.06 -24.89
N PRO A 79 3.43 -3.11 -25.09
CA PRO A 79 3.07 -4.26 -25.93
C PRO A 79 1.85 -5.01 -25.39
N GLU A 80 1.68 -5.09 -24.07
CA GLU A 80 0.58 -5.79 -23.41
C GLU A 80 -0.82 -5.21 -23.73
N LEU A 81 -0.87 -3.97 -24.26
CA LEU A 81 -2.10 -3.32 -24.74
C LEU A 81 -2.24 -3.32 -26.27
N LYS A 82 -1.24 -3.83 -26.99
CA LYS A 82 -1.27 -4.04 -28.45
C LYS A 82 -1.66 -5.48 -28.80
N ASP A 83 -1.22 -6.43 -27.97
CA ASP A 83 -1.57 -7.85 -28.08
C ASP A 83 -2.94 -8.19 -27.43
N ALA A 84 -3.67 -7.18 -26.94
CA ALA A 84 -5.01 -7.35 -26.38
C ALA A 84 -6.02 -7.66 -27.50
N PRO A 85 -6.63 -8.86 -27.55
CA PRO A 85 -7.64 -9.17 -28.58
C PRO A 85 -8.88 -8.30 -28.35
N THR A 86 -9.31 -7.59 -29.39
CA THR A 86 -10.45 -6.67 -29.34
C THR A 86 -11.78 -7.43 -29.17
N ALA A 87 -12.11 -7.77 -27.93
CA ALA A 87 -13.48 -8.15 -27.57
C ALA A 87 -14.40 -6.94 -27.84
N PRO A 88 -15.43 -7.07 -28.70
CA PRO A 88 -16.33 -5.97 -29.00
C PRO A 88 -17.13 -5.57 -27.75
N VAL A 89 -17.33 -4.26 -27.57
CA VAL A 89 -18.07 -3.69 -26.44
C VAL A 89 -19.48 -3.34 -26.92
N ASP A 90 -20.47 -4.18 -26.60
CA ASP A 90 -21.88 -3.84 -26.77
C ASP A 90 -22.37 -2.92 -25.64
N PRO A 91 -23.03 -1.78 -25.95
CA PRO A 91 -23.48 -0.83 -24.94
C PRO A 91 -24.86 -1.16 -24.33
N THR A 92 -24.91 -1.04 -22.99
CA THR A 92 -26.02 -0.57 -22.11
C THR A 92 -27.32 -0.06 -22.76
N PRO A 93 -28.53 -0.19 -22.11
CA PRO A 93 -28.72 0.16 -20.69
C PRO A 93 -29.89 -0.49 -19.87
N ASN A 94 -29.91 -0.19 -18.54
CA ASN A 94 -31.10 -0.11 -17.64
C ASN A 94 -31.86 -1.44 -17.30
N VAL A 95 -32.63 -1.61 -16.21
CA VAL A 95 -33.09 -0.76 -15.08
C VAL A 95 -33.06 -1.55 -13.74
N GLU A 96 -33.02 -0.85 -12.60
CA GLU A 96 -33.38 -1.30 -11.22
C GLU A 96 -34.89 -1.69 -11.04
N PRO A 97 -35.40 -2.04 -9.83
CA PRO A 97 -34.87 -2.88 -8.74
C PRO A 97 -35.92 -3.88 -8.17
N LYS A 98 -35.56 -4.76 -7.20
CA LYS A 98 -36.58 -5.34 -6.27
C LYS A 98 -36.04 -5.86 -4.92
N ARG A 99 -36.93 -5.84 -3.92
CA ARG A 99 -36.73 -6.19 -2.49
C ARG A 99 -37.05 -7.67 -2.18
N ALA A 100 -36.62 -8.09 -0.98
CA ALA A 100 -37.24 -9.13 -0.12
C ALA A 100 -37.10 -10.61 -0.55
N ALA A 101 -37.07 -11.59 0.35
CA ALA A 101 -36.90 -11.59 1.82
C ALA A 101 -36.37 -12.97 2.32
N ALA A 102 -36.10 -13.05 3.62
CA ALA A 102 -35.45 -14.17 4.31
C ALA A 102 -36.18 -15.53 4.25
N ARG A 103 -35.42 -16.61 4.49
CA ARG A 103 -35.88 -17.77 5.26
C ARG A 103 -34.74 -18.45 6.04
N LEU A 104 -35.08 -18.94 7.24
CA LEU A 104 -34.25 -19.80 8.11
C LEU A 104 -34.34 -21.26 7.59
N THR A 105 -33.47 -22.21 7.93
CA THR A 105 -33.33 -22.88 9.26
C THR A 105 -32.02 -23.72 9.36
N PRO A 106 -31.66 -24.28 10.54
CA PRO A 106 -30.29 -24.73 10.84
C PRO A 106 -30.09 -26.28 10.90
N GLU A 107 -28.93 -26.67 11.44
CA GLU A 107 -28.64 -27.95 12.17
C GLU A 107 -28.26 -29.21 11.36
N LYS A 108 -27.00 -29.68 11.47
CA LYS A 108 -26.56 -30.83 12.33
C LYS A 108 -25.03 -31.05 12.23
N ASN A 109 -24.38 -31.57 13.28
CA ASN A 109 -22.91 -31.69 13.41
C ASN A 109 -22.54 -32.66 14.59
N PRO A 110 -21.30 -33.18 14.75
CA PRO A 110 -20.23 -33.45 13.79
C PRO A 110 -20.27 -34.96 13.37
N PRO A 111 -19.49 -35.97 13.87
CA PRO A 111 -18.34 -36.03 14.80
C PRO A 111 -16.99 -36.50 14.17
N ALA A 112 -15.89 -36.32 14.93
CA ALA A 112 -14.62 -37.09 15.01
C ALA A 112 -13.90 -37.60 13.72
N ALA A 113 -12.57 -37.43 13.54
CA ALA A 113 -11.50 -36.67 14.22
C ALA A 113 -10.30 -36.60 13.21
N SER A 114 -9.16 -35.92 13.40
CA SER A 114 -8.56 -35.15 14.50
C SER A 114 -7.68 -34.02 13.85
N SER A 115 -6.66 -33.34 14.41
CA SER A 115 -5.98 -33.40 15.71
C SER A 115 -5.23 -32.08 16.05
N LEU A 116 -4.98 -31.88 17.34
CA LEU A 116 -3.85 -31.15 17.97
C LEU A 116 -3.24 -29.91 17.27
N ALA A 117 -3.89 -28.77 17.44
CA ALA A 117 -3.24 -27.46 17.64
C ALA A 117 -4.08 -26.65 18.67
N PRO A 118 -3.49 -25.76 19.50
CA PRO A 118 -4.15 -25.27 20.71
C PRO A 118 -5.32 -24.31 20.43
N LYS A 119 -6.43 -24.57 21.12
CA LYS A 119 -7.69 -23.82 21.08
C LYS A 119 -7.58 -22.55 21.93
N ILE A 120 -7.32 -21.40 21.31
CA ILE A 120 -7.50 -20.09 21.93
C ILE A 120 -8.87 -19.54 21.56
N GLU A 121 -9.58 -19.00 22.55
CA GLU A 121 -11.04 -18.78 22.49
C GLU A 121 -11.46 -17.67 21.52
N THR A 122 -12.56 -17.90 20.81
CA THR A 122 -13.29 -16.85 20.07
C THR A 122 -13.96 -15.91 21.08
N LYS A 123 -13.21 -14.95 21.59
CA LYS A 123 -13.74 -13.85 22.40
C LYS A 123 -13.64 -12.57 21.59
N GLU A 124 -14.80 -11.99 21.26
CA GLU A 124 -14.84 -10.64 20.70
C GLU A 124 -14.13 -9.67 21.67
N PRO A 125 -13.09 -8.95 21.21
CA PRO A 125 -12.50 -7.89 22.01
C PRO A 125 -13.47 -6.71 21.96
N ALA A 126 -14.42 -6.66 22.90
CA ALA A 126 -15.21 -5.47 23.16
C ALA A 126 -14.27 -4.26 23.28
N SER A 127 -14.56 -3.20 22.52
CA SER A 127 -13.62 -2.10 22.24
C SER A 127 -13.13 -1.40 23.50
N LYS A 128 -12.01 -1.87 24.05
CA LYS A 128 -11.30 -1.16 25.12
C LYS A 128 -10.77 0.16 24.55
N PRO A 129 -10.84 1.28 25.29
CA PRO A 129 -10.18 2.50 24.87
C PRO A 129 -8.67 2.23 24.81
N ARG A 130 -8.07 2.43 23.64
CA ARG A 130 -6.62 2.21 23.39
C ARG A 130 -5.80 3.40 23.93
N LEU A 131 -5.87 3.58 25.26
CA LEU A 131 -5.35 4.76 25.96
C LEU A 131 -3.82 4.91 25.83
N ALA A 132 -3.07 3.79 25.82
CA ALA A 132 -1.63 3.84 25.70
C ALA A 132 -1.21 4.25 24.27
N LEU A 133 -1.81 3.66 23.24
CA LEU A 133 -1.64 4.10 21.85
C LEU A 133 -2.10 5.54 21.61
N LEU A 134 -3.20 5.98 22.24
CA LEU A 134 -3.67 7.36 22.12
C LEU A 134 -2.66 8.35 22.72
N ALA A 135 -2.23 8.16 23.97
CA ALA A 135 -1.25 9.04 24.61
C ALA A 135 0.10 9.07 23.86
N LEU A 136 0.54 7.92 23.35
CA LEU A 136 1.74 7.80 22.51
C LEU A 136 1.59 8.59 21.18
N THR A 137 0.43 8.49 20.54
CA THR A 137 0.14 9.13 19.24
C THR A 137 -0.32 10.58 19.32
N GLU A 138 -0.48 11.15 20.50
CA GLU A 138 -0.49 12.62 20.65
C GLU A 138 0.93 13.21 20.50
N GLN A 139 1.98 12.42 20.80
CA GLN A 139 3.37 12.87 20.73
C GLN A 139 4.13 12.40 19.48
N ARG A 140 3.84 11.20 18.95
CA ARG A 140 4.61 10.57 17.86
C ARG A 140 3.72 9.69 16.98
N PRO A 141 3.79 9.78 15.65
CA PRO A 141 2.89 9.02 14.77
C PRO A 141 3.05 7.51 14.91
N LEU A 142 1.92 6.81 14.82
CA LEU A 142 1.84 5.37 14.56
C LEU A 142 2.03 5.14 13.06
N VAL A 143 3.01 4.32 12.66
CA VAL A 143 3.29 4.06 11.24
C VAL A 143 2.79 2.66 10.84
N LEU A 144 1.96 2.62 9.81
CA LEU A 144 1.50 1.40 9.13
C LEU A 144 2.31 1.22 7.83
N VAL A 145 3.05 0.11 7.70
CA VAL A 145 3.93 -0.15 6.55
C VAL A 145 3.40 -1.29 5.70
N GLY A 146 3.09 -0.99 4.44
CA GLY A 146 2.70 -1.99 3.44
C GLY A 146 1.51 -1.57 2.57
N ARG A 147 1.10 -2.50 1.71
CA ARG A 147 0.09 -2.28 0.66
C ARG A 147 -1.34 -2.40 1.20
N LEU A 148 -2.09 -1.30 1.20
CA LEU A 148 -3.55 -1.34 1.41
C LEU A 148 -4.28 -1.62 0.09
N GLY A 149 -5.32 -2.47 0.14
CA GLY A 149 -6.02 -2.92 -1.07
C GLY A 149 -6.94 -1.89 -1.76
N LYS A 150 -7.19 -0.72 -1.14
CA LYS A 150 -8.02 0.41 -1.62
C LYS A 150 -8.03 1.53 -0.56
N LYS A 151 -8.14 2.81 -0.97
CA LYS A 151 -8.29 3.96 -0.04
C LYS A 151 -9.53 3.83 0.88
N GLU A 152 -10.63 3.33 0.31
CA GLU A 152 -11.90 3.00 0.99
C GLU A 152 -11.74 2.26 2.34
N ARG A 153 -10.73 1.39 2.44
CA ARG A 153 -10.46 0.60 3.65
C ARG A 153 -9.75 1.39 4.74
N LEU A 154 -9.00 2.43 4.38
CA LEU A 154 -8.32 3.35 5.29
C LEU A 154 -9.38 4.25 5.95
N GLU A 155 -10.31 4.79 5.15
CA GLU A 155 -11.49 5.52 5.62
C GLU A 155 -12.37 4.65 6.56
N ALA A 156 -12.67 3.40 6.16
CA ALA A 156 -13.38 2.44 7.00
C ALA A 156 -12.60 1.91 8.24
N LEU A 157 -11.37 2.40 8.46
CA LEU A 157 -10.55 2.19 9.65
C LEU A 157 -10.28 3.49 10.42
N ALA A 158 -10.53 4.67 9.85
CA ALA A 158 -10.21 5.97 10.44
C ALA A 158 -10.95 6.24 11.77
N SER A 159 -12.13 5.63 11.97
CA SER A 159 -12.87 5.68 13.25
C SER A 159 -12.27 4.80 14.35
N GLU A 160 -11.42 3.84 14.00
CA GLU A 160 -10.80 2.85 14.92
C GLU A 160 -9.31 3.15 15.19
N LEU A 161 -8.75 4.12 14.44
CA LEU A 161 -7.34 4.45 14.41
C LEU A 161 -7.05 5.71 15.26
N PRO A 162 -5.85 5.81 15.87
CA PRO A 162 -5.44 7.03 16.57
C PRO A 162 -5.29 8.24 15.64
N LYS A 163 -5.30 9.46 16.21
CA LYS A 163 -5.30 10.73 15.45
C LYS A 163 -4.05 10.94 14.57
N GLN A 164 -2.87 10.53 15.04
CA GLN A 164 -1.62 10.58 14.25
C GLN A 164 -1.28 9.20 13.70
N VAL A 165 -1.84 8.88 12.54
CA VAL A 165 -1.53 7.66 11.80
C VAL A 165 -0.93 8.01 10.44
N GLU A 166 0.25 7.47 10.17
CA GLU A 166 0.95 7.60 8.90
C GLU A 166 0.92 6.27 8.15
N TRP A 167 0.50 6.28 6.89
CA TRP A 167 0.49 5.09 6.04
C TRP A 167 1.62 5.14 5.01
N LEU A 168 2.56 4.20 5.11
CA LEU A 168 3.67 4.06 4.18
C LEU A 168 3.38 2.90 3.22
N ASP A 169 2.74 3.23 2.09
CA ASP A 169 2.52 2.28 1.00
C ASP A 169 3.85 2.03 0.27
N THR A 170 4.33 0.78 0.38
CA THR A 170 5.61 0.30 -0.15
C THR A 170 5.65 0.25 -1.67
N ASN A 171 4.49 0.24 -2.35
CA ASN A 171 4.41 0.36 -3.80
C ASN A 171 4.49 1.82 -4.29
N GLN A 172 3.94 2.77 -3.52
CA GLN A 172 3.87 4.18 -3.94
C GLN A 172 5.12 4.98 -3.55
N HIS A 173 5.67 4.74 -2.36
CA HIS A 173 6.74 5.57 -1.78
C HIS A 173 8.14 4.95 -1.93
N GLY A 174 8.22 3.71 -2.44
CA GLY A 174 9.43 3.03 -2.84
C GLY A 174 10.48 2.81 -1.74
N MET A 175 11.69 2.45 -2.16
CA MET A 175 12.82 2.14 -1.29
C MET A 175 13.25 3.32 -0.39
N ALA A 176 13.13 4.56 -0.89
CA ALA A 176 13.55 5.76 -0.19
C ALA A 176 12.73 6.02 1.09
N ALA A 177 11.42 5.77 1.05
CA ALA A 177 10.56 5.95 2.22
C ALA A 177 10.83 4.90 3.31
N ILE A 178 11.17 3.66 2.93
CA ILE A 178 11.60 2.62 3.88
C ILE A 178 12.90 3.05 4.59
N GLY A 179 13.87 3.60 3.86
CA GLY A 179 15.11 4.15 4.45
C GLY A 179 14.87 5.36 5.35
N ASN A 180 13.91 6.24 5.01
CA ASN A 180 13.51 7.35 5.86
C ASN A 180 12.82 6.85 7.16
N LEU A 181 11.96 5.83 7.05
CA LEU A 181 11.33 5.22 8.23
C LEU A 181 12.35 4.55 9.16
N ASP A 182 13.30 3.79 8.61
CA ASP A 182 14.42 3.20 9.36
C ASP A 182 15.19 4.27 10.15
N ARG A 183 15.55 5.39 9.50
CA ARG A 183 16.16 6.55 10.17
C ARG A 183 15.25 7.13 11.26
N ARG A 184 13.95 7.29 11.01
CA ARG A 184 13.00 7.84 11.99
C ARG A 184 12.76 6.94 13.20
N LEU A 185 12.86 5.62 13.04
CA LEU A 185 12.85 4.66 14.15
C LEU A 185 14.10 4.85 15.03
N ARG A 186 15.29 4.96 14.43
CA ARG A 186 16.54 5.25 15.16
C ARG A 186 16.50 6.59 15.90
N GLU A 187 15.96 7.62 15.26
CA GLU A 187 15.72 8.95 15.87
C GLU A 187 14.53 8.98 16.84
N ARG A 188 13.86 7.84 17.12
CA ARG A 188 12.66 7.73 18.00
C ARG A 188 11.51 8.69 17.63
N ARG A 189 11.39 9.10 16.36
CA ARG A 189 10.32 9.96 15.81
C ARG A 189 9.05 9.20 15.40
N VAL A 190 8.93 7.95 15.81
CA VAL A 190 7.79 7.06 15.60
C VAL A 190 7.37 6.55 16.97
N GLY A 191 6.06 6.51 17.23
CA GLY A 191 5.53 5.99 18.49
C GLY A 191 5.52 4.46 18.50
N ALA A 192 4.88 3.87 17.49
CA ALA A 192 4.75 2.44 17.31
C ALA A 192 4.66 2.08 15.81
N LEU A 193 4.83 0.79 15.49
CA LEU A 193 4.99 0.29 14.13
C LEU A 193 4.07 -0.91 13.84
N VAL A 194 3.33 -0.88 12.74
CA VAL A 194 2.53 -2.03 12.26
C VAL A 194 3.01 -2.47 10.88
N LEU A 195 3.34 -3.76 10.76
CA LEU A 195 3.95 -4.35 9.57
C LEU A 195 2.96 -5.28 8.85
N MET A 196 2.72 -5.07 7.55
CA MET A 196 1.82 -5.91 6.74
C MET A 196 2.59 -6.92 5.88
N GLU A 197 2.74 -8.11 6.43
CA GLU A 197 3.43 -9.22 5.79
C GLU A 197 2.71 -9.71 4.52
N GLY A 198 3.50 -9.98 3.47
CA GLY A 198 3.00 -10.21 2.11
C GLY A 198 3.02 -8.96 1.20
N SER A 199 3.46 -7.80 1.69
CA SER A 199 3.69 -6.58 0.88
C SER A 199 5.10 -5.99 0.99
N LEU A 200 5.98 -6.69 1.71
CA LEU A 200 7.40 -6.40 1.91
C LEU A 200 8.18 -7.71 1.71
N SER A 201 9.35 -7.64 1.09
CA SER A 201 10.34 -8.72 1.18
C SER A 201 11.02 -8.64 2.55
N HIS A 202 11.37 -9.79 3.15
CA HIS A 202 12.01 -9.87 4.47
C HIS A 202 13.24 -8.95 4.60
N LYS A 203 14.01 -8.75 3.51
CA LYS A 203 15.15 -7.82 3.40
C LYS A 203 14.85 -6.36 3.77
N HIS A 204 13.57 -5.96 3.78
CA HIS A 204 13.12 -4.60 4.14
C HIS A 204 12.36 -4.58 5.47
N THR A 205 11.75 -5.68 5.87
CA THR A 205 11.10 -5.84 7.17
C THR A 205 12.12 -5.97 8.31
N GLU A 206 13.20 -6.71 8.07
CA GLU A 206 14.22 -7.03 9.08
C GLU A 206 14.97 -5.79 9.63
N PRO A 207 15.43 -4.82 8.81
CA PRO A 207 16.03 -3.58 9.34
C PRO A 207 15.06 -2.78 10.22
N LEU A 208 13.79 -2.66 9.81
CA LEU A 208 12.76 -1.93 10.58
C LEU A 208 12.48 -2.60 11.93
N VAL A 209 12.36 -3.94 11.97
CA VAL A 209 12.16 -4.71 13.20
C VAL A 209 13.39 -4.63 14.12
N SER A 210 14.59 -4.69 13.54
CA SER A 210 15.85 -4.52 14.28
C SER A 210 15.94 -3.13 14.91
N ALA A 211 15.67 -2.07 14.15
CA ALA A 211 15.65 -0.70 14.65
C ALA A 211 14.56 -0.48 15.71
N ALA A 212 13.35 -1.03 15.51
CA ALA A 212 12.28 -0.94 16.49
C ALA A 212 12.67 -1.59 17.83
N ARG A 213 13.20 -2.83 17.80
CA ARG A 213 13.72 -3.50 19.01
C ARG A 213 14.85 -2.71 19.68
N GLN A 214 15.87 -2.32 18.91
CA GLN A 214 17.06 -1.65 19.42
C GLN A 214 16.73 -0.31 20.11
N HIS A 215 15.71 0.40 19.63
CA HIS A 215 15.29 1.69 20.17
C HIS A 215 14.08 1.60 21.11
N GLY A 216 13.56 0.41 21.43
CA GLY A 216 12.44 0.22 22.36
C GLY A 216 11.09 0.72 21.84
N ILE A 217 10.83 0.57 20.54
CA ILE A 217 9.59 0.97 19.86
C ILE A 217 8.70 -0.27 19.72
N ALA A 218 7.47 -0.18 20.21
CA ALA A 218 6.48 -1.25 20.12
C ALA A 218 6.14 -1.56 18.65
N PHE A 219 6.05 -2.85 18.29
CA PHE A 219 5.74 -3.27 16.92
C PHE A 219 4.88 -4.55 16.87
N ALA A 220 3.99 -4.64 15.87
CA ALA A 220 3.10 -5.77 15.67
C ALA A 220 2.87 -6.09 14.17
N TYR A 221 2.38 -7.31 13.88
CA TYR A 221 2.19 -7.80 12.52
C TYR A 221 0.70 -7.90 12.13
N ALA A 222 0.28 -7.14 11.13
CA ALA A 222 -1.09 -7.13 10.62
C ALA A 222 -1.33 -8.09 9.43
N ASN A 223 -0.39 -9.01 9.16
CA ASN A 223 -0.47 -9.98 8.06
C ASN A 223 -0.87 -9.27 6.73
N LYS A 224 -1.81 -9.85 5.97
CA LYS A 224 -2.31 -9.35 4.67
C LYS A 224 -3.13 -8.03 4.72
N GLY A 225 -3.02 -7.22 5.78
CA GLY A 225 -3.64 -5.88 5.84
C GLY A 225 -5.17 -5.85 5.85
N GLY A 226 -5.82 -6.89 6.39
CA GLY A 226 -7.29 -6.89 6.59
C GLY A 226 -7.68 -6.12 7.86
N LYS A 227 -8.88 -5.51 7.89
CA LYS A 227 -9.37 -4.72 9.05
C LYS A 227 -9.23 -5.48 10.39
N GLN A 228 -9.65 -6.74 10.44
CA GLN A 228 -9.51 -7.59 11.63
C GLN A 228 -8.05 -7.88 12.01
N SER A 229 -7.14 -7.99 11.04
CA SER A 229 -5.71 -8.20 11.30
C SER A 229 -5.03 -6.93 11.81
N ILE A 230 -5.42 -5.77 11.29
CA ILE A 230 -4.95 -4.45 11.76
C ILE A 230 -5.45 -4.19 13.18
N LEU A 231 -6.73 -4.42 13.47
CA LEU A 231 -7.28 -4.29 14.83
C LEU A 231 -6.56 -5.18 15.84
N ARG A 232 -6.29 -6.46 15.50
CA ARG A 232 -5.50 -7.37 16.34
C ARG A 232 -4.07 -6.87 16.59
N ALA A 233 -3.41 -6.30 15.57
CA ALA A 233 -2.08 -5.73 15.72
C ALA A 233 -2.08 -4.47 16.63
N LEU A 234 -3.13 -3.65 16.57
CA LEU A 234 -3.32 -2.53 17.50
C LEU A 234 -3.57 -3.03 18.94
N ASP A 235 -4.36 -4.08 19.12
CA ASP A 235 -4.62 -4.69 20.43
C ASP A 235 -3.41 -5.46 21.00
N GLU A 236 -2.44 -5.80 20.15
CA GLU A 236 -1.13 -6.34 20.53
C GLU A 236 -0.18 -5.21 20.94
N LEU A 237 -0.10 -4.12 20.15
CA LEU A 237 0.64 -2.92 20.51
C LEU A 237 0.19 -2.31 21.84
N GLU A 238 -1.12 -2.20 22.07
CA GLU A 238 -1.68 -1.68 23.33
C GLU A 238 -1.23 -2.52 24.53
N LYS A 239 -1.11 -3.85 24.38
CA LYS A 239 -0.58 -4.73 25.43
C LYS A 239 0.91 -4.54 25.64
N GLN A 240 1.70 -4.40 24.58
CA GLN A 240 3.15 -4.12 24.68
C GLN A 240 3.38 -2.79 25.45
N LEU A 241 2.65 -1.74 25.07
CA LEU A 241 2.75 -0.41 25.67
C LEU A 241 2.16 -0.30 27.08
N ALA A 242 1.27 -1.21 27.47
CA ALA A 242 0.74 -1.32 28.84
C ALA A 242 1.54 -2.27 29.73
N SER A 243 2.64 -2.86 29.24
CA SER A 243 3.46 -3.86 29.95
C SER A 243 4.95 -3.49 30.05
N GLY A 244 5.34 -2.27 29.70
CA GLY A 244 6.72 -1.77 29.70
C GLY A 244 6.83 -0.31 30.12
#